data_AF-A0AAE1HWT2-F1
#
_entry.id   AF-A0AAE1HWT2-F1
#
_cell.length_a   1.000
_cell.length_b   1.000
_cell.length_c   1.000
_cell.angle_alpha   90.00
_cell.angle_beta   90.00
_cell.angle_gamma   90.00
#
_symmetry.space_group_name_H-M   'P 1'
#
loop_
_entity.id
_entity.type
_entity.pdbx_description
1 polymer ?
#
loop_
_entity_poly.entity_id
_entity_poly.type
_entity_poly.pdbx_seq_one_letter_code
_entity_poly.pdbx_strand_id
1 'polypeptide(L)'
;MASENHRDLANAIKNVHQTLRQEAKKIGEEDAWREHCEKREVLKSYSQAMRKLATEHWDKNSADEQNKKAISRVKWIVEQCEDYFFTGKKLKAFQKEQALCLKYDLNIDILAEHEGISCKASDVVTVLDVGSCYNPFKNFPRFNVVAVDIAPASSDVHECDFLNVELREGECNPFNSDGKITSLKAASYDVVIFSLLLEYFPTSKQRYICCSKASKLLVPGGILCIVTPDSKHATANAGIMKKWRYALASEGLLRIEYDKLPHLHCMVFRKCIHSSLSRQWLSSMILSDTKNGKSVSGSPEQLMVIPQDYHSYAEEEDGFYVPEVRDSDESIATIFADLPTL
;
A
#
# COMPACT_ATOMS: atom_id res chain seq x y z
N MET A 1 -0.73 -25.14 12.84
CA MET A 1 -0.85 -24.27 14.04
C MET A 1 0.41 -23.43 14.13
N ALA A 2 0.27 -22.11 14.31
CA ALA A 2 1.41 -21.21 14.51
C ALA A 2 2.19 -21.59 15.78
N SER A 3 3.53 -21.50 15.75
CA SER A 3 4.36 -21.70 16.95
C SER A 3 4.15 -20.56 17.96
N GLU A 4 4.49 -20.79 19.23
CA GLU A 4 4.38 -19.78 20.30
C GLU A 4 5.13 -18.48 19.94
N ASN A 5 6.38 -18.62 19.47
CA ASN A 5 7.19 -17.50 18.97
C ASN A 5 6.52 -16.74 17.81
N HIS A 6 5.84 -17.44 16.88
CA HIS A 6 5.11 -16.79 15.78
C HIS A 6 3.99 -15.89 16.34
N ARG A 7 3.21 -16.40 17.30
CA ARG A 7 2.11 -15.63 17.94
C ARG A 7 2.63 -14.42 18.69
N ASP A 8 3.76 -14.54 19.38
CA ASP A 8 4.37 -13.43 20.12
C ASP A 8 4.81 -12.30 19.20
N LEU A 9 5.44 -12.63 18.07
CA LEU A 9 5.83 -11.65 17.05
C LEU A 9 4.61 -10.93 16.48
N ALA A 10 3.57 -11.67 16.12
CA ALA A 10 2.33 -11.10 15.58
C ALA A 10 1.60 -10.21 16.62
N ASN A 11 1.58 -10.61 17.89
CA ASN A 11 1.01 -9.82 18.98
C ASN A 11 1.79 -8.52 19.21
N ALA A 12 3.12 -8.54 19.17
CA ALA A 12 3.94 -7.34 19.29
C ALA A 12 3.60 -6.31 18.19
N ILE A 13 3.48 -6.77 16.93
CA ILE A 13 3.10 -5.94 15.78
C ILE A 13 1.70 -5.35 15.97
N LYS A 14 0.73 -6.20 16.33
CA LYS A 14 -0.65 -5.80 16.58
C LYS A 14 -0.75 -4.70 17.65
N ASN A 15 -0.06 -4.89 18.78
CA ASN A 15 -0.12 -3.96 19.91
C ASN A 15 0.34 -2.57 19.49
N VAL A 16 1.42 -2.47 18.71
CA VAL A 16 1.89 -1.17 18.18
C VAL A 16 0.82 -0.49 17.33
N HIS A 17 0.16 -1.22 16.43
CA HIS A 17 -0.91 -0.66 15.59
C HIS A 17 -2.14 -0.25 16.41
N GLN A 18 -2.51 -1.04 17.42
CA GLN A 18 -3.67 -0.75 18.28
C GLN A 18 -3.41 0.48 19.14
N THR A 19 -2.24 0.55 19.80
CA THR A 19 -1.83 1.70 20.59
C THR A 19 -1.85 2.98 19.75
N LEU A 20 -1.24 2.97 18.56
CA LEU A 20 -1.23 4.14 17.67
C LEU A 20 -2.66 4.58 17.27
N ARG A 21 -3.58 3.64 17.02
CA ARG A 21 -4.99 3.97 16.72
C ARG A 21 -5.71 4.55 17.93
N GLN A 22 -5.48 4.02 19.13
CA GLN A 22 -6.05 4.54 20.35
C GLN A 22 -5.52 5.96 20.65
N GLU A 23 -4.22 6.18 20.48
CA GLU A 23 -3.59 7.50 20.62
C GLU A 23 -4.16 8.50 19.61
N ALA A 24 -4.29 8.13 18.34
CA ALA A 24 -4.88 9.00 17.32
C ALA A 24 -6.33 9.41 17.64
N LYS A 25 -7.11 8.55 18.30
CA LYS A 25 -8.46 8.89 18.79
C LYS A 25 -8.43 9.83 20.00
N LYS A 26 -7.40 9.72 20.87
CA LYS A 26 -7.28 10.49 22.11
C LYS A 26 -6.71 11.90 21.88
N ILE A 27 -5.63 12.02 21.11
CA ILE A 27 -4.88 13.27 20.93
C ILE A 27 -4.89 13.80 19.50
N GLY A 28 -5.55 13.11 18.57
CA GLY A 28 -5.59 13.49 17.15
C GLY A 28 -4.49 12.81 16.33
N GLU A 29 -4.74 12.66 15.03
CA GLU A 29 -3.92 11.84 14.12
C GLU A 29 -2.51 12.40 13.88
N GLU A 30 -2.36 13.72 13.85
CA GLU A 30 -1.08 14.39 13.61
C GLU A 30 -0.16 14.29 14.82
N ASP A 31 -0.70 14.58 16.02
CA ASP A 31 0.04 14.51 17.27
C ASP A 31 0.42 13.07 17.62
N ALA A 32 -0.51 12.12 17.48
CA ALA A 32 -0.23 10.71 17.70
C ALA A 32 0.85 10.15 16.76
N TRP A 33 0.82 10.54 15.48
CA TRP A 33 1.87 10.12 14.55
C TRP A 33 3.24 10.71 14.94
N ARG A 34 3.29 12.01 15.27
CA ARG A 34 4.53 12.68 15.68
C ARG A 34 5.14 12.00 16.92
N GLU A 35 4.35 11.80 17.97
CA GLU A 35 4.82 11.12 19.19
C GLU A 35 5.27 9.68 18.91
N HIS A 36 4.54 8.98 18.05
CA HIS A 36 4.87 7.61 17.66
C HIS A 36 6.22 7.52 16.92
N CYS A 37 6.53 8.48 16.05
CA CYS A 37 7.82 8.57 15.36
C CYS A 37 9.01 8.73 16.33
N GLU A 38 8.79 9.26 17.53
CA GLU A 38 9.83 9.47 18.54
C GLU A 38 10.11 8.21 19.38
N LYS A 39 9.23 7.20 19.35
CA LYS A 39 9.33 5.96 20.14
C LYS A 39 10.34 4.96 19.57
N ARG A 40 11.63 5.35 19.49
CA ARG A 40 12.70 4.59 18.81
C ARG A 40 12.81 3.12 19.21
N GLU A 41 12.76 2.79 20.50
CA GLU A 41 12.86 1.40 20.97
C GLU A 41 11.63 0.55 20.59
N VAL A 42 10.44 1.15 20.60
CA VAL A 42 9.20 0.49 20.15
C VAL A 42 9.27 0.20 18.66
N LEU A 43 9.65 1.20 17.86
CA LEU A 43 9.78 1.08 16.42
C LEU A 43 10.86 0.07 16.00
N LYS A 44 11.99 0.04 16.72
CA LYS A 44 13.05 -0.96 16.50
C LYS A 44 12.59 -2.37 16.83
N SER A 45 11.86 -2.56 17.94
CA SER A 45 11.29 -3.85 18.30
C SER A 45 10.24 -4.31 17.28
N TYR A 46 9.41 -3.36 16.81
CA TYR A 46 8.42 -3.59 15.76
C TYR A 46 9.07 -4.04 14.44
N SER A 47 10.09 -3.34 13.95
CA SER A 47 10.72 -3.68 12.67
C SER A 47 11.51 -5.00 12.75
N GLN A 48 12.14 -5.29 13.89
CA GLN A 48 12.74 -6.60 14.14
C GLN A 48 11.70 -7.73 14.15
N ALA A 49 10.53 -7.51 14.77
CA ALA A 49 9.45 -8.49 14.77
C ALA A 49 8.91 -8.73 13.36
N MET A 50 8.65 -7.66 12.59
CA MET A 50 8.22 -7.72 11.20
C MET A 50 9.21 -8.49 10.32
N ARG A 51 10.51 -8.21 10.46
CA ARG A 51 11.56 -8.91 9.70
C ARG A 51 11.59 -10.40 10.04
N LYS A 52 11.61 -10.75 11.33
CA LYS A 52 11.61 -12.16 11.76
C LYS A 52 10.38 -12.90 11.24
N LEU A 53 9.20 -12.30 11.38
CA LEU A 53 7.94 -12.85 10.90
C LEU A 53 8.02 -13.18 9.39
N ALA A 54 8.51 -12.22 8.61
CA ALA A 54 8.62 -12.38 7.17
C ALA A 54 9.65 -13.45 6.77
N THR A 55 10.87 -13.38 7.29
CA THR A 55 11.97 -14.24 6.83
C THR A 55 11.95 -15.64 7.43
N GLU A 56 11.44 -15.79 8.66
CA GLU A 56 11.48 -17.06 9.37
C GLU A 56 10.19 -17.87 9.26
N HIS A 57 9.06 -17.21 8.95
CA HIS A 57 7.74 -17.85 8.83
C HIS A 57 7.18 -17.73 7.41
N TRP A 58 6.92 -16.51 6.91
CA TRP A 58 6.22 -16.33 5.63
C TRP A 58 6.99 -16.85 4.41
N ASP A 59 8.29 -16.54 4.32
CA ASP A 59 9.12 -16.95 3.18
C ASP A 59 9.33 -18.47 3.16
N LYS A 60 9.49 -19.11 4.33
CA LYS A 60 9.62 -20.58 4.43
C LYS A 60 8.34 -21.29 3.99
N ASN A 61 7.18 -20.78 4.41
CA ASN A 61 5.89 -21.38 4.04
C ASN A 61 5.61 -21.24 2.54
N SER A 62 6.03 -20.13 1.92
CA SER A 62 5.88 -19.88 0.48
C SER A 62 6.85 -20.69 -0.40
N ALA A 63 7.85 -21.35 0.20
CA ALA A 63 8.86 -22.16 -0.48
C ALA A 63 8.60 -23.67 -0.37
N ASP A 64 7.63 -24.08 0.45
CA ASP A 64 7.26 -25.50 0.62
C ASP A 64 6.48 -26.00 -0.60
N GLU A 65 7.07 -26.93 -1.37
CA GLU A 65 6.46 -27.52 -2.57
C GLU A 65 5.18 -28.33 -2.27
N GLN A 66 4.98 -28.77 -1.03
CA GLN A 66 3.74 -29.40 -0.57
C GLN A 66 2.62 -28.37 -0.39
N ASN A 67 2.99 -27.09 -0.26
CA ASN A 67 2.10 -25.97 -0.10
C ASN A 67 1.94 -25.15 -1.40
N LYS A 68 1.35 -25.77 -2.42
CA LYS A 68 1.16 -25.19 -3.76
C LYS A 68 0.22 -23.96 -3.81
N LYS A 69 -0.33 -23.50 -2.67
CA LYS A 69 -1.28 -22.37 -2.60
C LYS A 69 -0.71 -21.11 -1.93
N ALA A 70 0.43 -21.21 -1.25
CA ALA A 70 1.09 -20.07 -0.61
C ALA A 70 1.81 -19.19 -1.66
N ILE A 71 1.10 -18.18 -2.18
CA ILE A 71 1.69 -17.17 -3.06
C ILE A 71 2.42 -16.14 -2.20
N SER A 72 3.74 -16.07 -2.34
CA SER A 72 4.54 -15.01 -1.72
C SER A 72 4.10 -13.64 -2.25
N ARG A 73 3.77 -12.71 -1.33
CA ARG A 73 3.46 -11.31 -1.67
C ARG A 73 4.55 -10.66 -2.52
N VAL A 74 5.81 -10.98 -2.23
CA VAL A 74 6.99 -10.46 -2.94
C VAL A 74 7.00 -11.00 -4.37
N LYS A 75 6.84 -12.31 -4.56
CA LYS A 75 6.76 -12.93 -5.88
C LYS A 75 5.59 -12.37 -6.70
N TRP A 76 4.41 -12.27 -6.09
CA TRP A 76 3.23 -11.68 -6.77
C TRP A 76 3.52 -10.26 -7.26
N ILE A 77 4.09 -9.39 -6.42
CA ILE A 77 4.44 -8.02 -6.82
C ILE A 77 5.44 -8.03 -7.99
N VAL A 78 6.49 -8.85 -7.90
CA VAL A 78 7.51 -8.95 -8.94
C VAL A 78 6.91 -9.43 -10.25
N GLU A 79 6.10 -10.48 -10.24
CA GLU A 79 5.41 -11.01 -11.42
C GLU A 79 4.52 -9.94 -12.07
N GLN A 80 3.76 -9.17 -11.28
CA GLN A 80 2.94 -8.09 -11.82
C GLN A 80 3.76 -6.97 -12.46
N CYS A 81 4.89 -6.60 -11.85
CA CYS A 81 5.78 -5.58 -12.42
C CYS A 81 6.44 -6.11 -13.70
N GLU A 82 6.95 -7.33 -13.69
CA GLU A 82 7.60 -7.90 -14.86
C GLU A 82 6.64 -8.08 -16.03
N ASP A 83 5.43 -8.58 -15.76
CA ASP A 83 4.36 -8.66 -16.76
C ASP A 83 4.01 -7.26 -17.29
N TYR A 84 3.84 -6.28 -16.40
CA TYR A 84 3.50 -4.91 -16.83
C TYR A 84 4.55 -4.30 -17.76
N PHE A 85 5.83 -4.30 -17.36
CA PHE A 85 6.88 -3.58 -18.07
C PHE A 85 7.52 -4.36 -19.22
N PHE A 86 7.52 -5.71 -19.21
CA PHE A 86 8.32 -6.50 -20.15
C PHE A 86 7.52 -7.44 -21.08
N THR A 87 6.19 -7.57 -20.94
CA THR A 87 5.37 -8.44 -21.83
C THR A 87 4.44 -7.66 -22.78
N GLY A 88 4.53 -6.32 -22.78
CA GLY A 88 3.67 -5.44 -23.58
C GLY A 88 2.35 -5.07 -22.90
N LYS A 89 2.12 -5.48 -21.66
CA LYS A 89 0.92 -5.12 -20.89
C LYS A 89 0.83 -3.62 -20.59
N LYS A 90 1.96 -2.93 -20.37
CA LYS A 90 2.02 -1.45 -20.30
C LYS A 90 1.43 -0.80 -21.56
N LEU A 91 1.80 -1.28 -22.75
CA LEU A 91 1.26 -0.79 -24.02
C LEU A 91 -0.25 -1.04 -24.13
N LYS A 92 -0.72 -2.24 -23.77
CA LYS A 92 -2.15 -2.56 -23.75
C LYS A 92 -2.93 -1.65 -22.77
N ALA A 93 -2.35 -1.35 -21.60
CA ALA A 93 -2.96 -0.44 -20.65
C ALA A 93 -3.03 0.99 -21.19
N PHE A 94 -1.99 1.45 -21.90
CA PHE A 94 -2.00 2.74 -22.59
C PHE A 94 -3.08 2.81 -23.69
N GLN A 95 -3.21 1.77 -24.51
CA GLN A 95 -4.27 1.69 -25.54
C GLN A 95 -5.68 1.73 -24.93
N LYS A 96 -5.88 1.09 -23.77
CA LYS A 96 -7.15 1.20 -23.02
C LYS A 96 -7.43 2.64 -22.55
N GLU A 97 -6.40 3.38 -22.12
CA GLU A 97 -6.57 4.80 -21.75
C GLU A 97 -6.95 5.66 -22.95
N GLN A 98 -6.32 5.45 -24.12
CA GLN A 98 -6.71 6.14 -25.36
C GLN A 98 -8.19 5.89 -25.71
N ALA A 99 -8.64 4.63 -25.63
CA ALA A 99 -10.04 4.29 -25.88
C ALA A 99 -11.00 4.96 -24.88
N LEU A 100 -10.60 5.08 -23.62
CA LEU A 100 -11.40 5.80 -22.60
C LEU A 100 -11.44 7.30 -22.88
N CYS A 101 -10.36 7.91 -23.33
CA CYS A 101 -10.36 9.34 -23.66
C CYS A 101 -11.26 9.64 -24.85
N LEU A 102 -11.25 8.80 -25.89
CA LEU A 102 -12.22 8.89 -26.99
C LEU A 102 -13.65 8.74 -26.48
N LYS A 103 -13.91 7.78 -25.59
CA LYS A 103 -15.24 7.55 -24.99
C LYS A 103 -15.74 8.75 -24.19
N TYR A 104 -14.85 9.46 -23.52
CA TYR A 104 -15.18 10.61 -22.68
C TYR A 104 -15.05 11.96 -23.40
N ASP A 105 -14.81 11.95 -24.71
CA ASP A 105 -14.59 13.16 -25.53
C ASP A 105 -13.52 14.08 -24.93
N LEU A 106 -12.44 13.48 -24.43
CA LEU A 106 -11.31 14.19 -23.88
C LEU A 106 -10.37 14.59 -25.01
N ASN A 107 -10.38 15.87 -25.38
CA ASN A 107 -9.45 16.45 -26.37
C ASN A 107 -8.04 16.63 -25.77
N ILE A 108 -7.41 15.51 -25.43
CA ILE A 108 -6.06 15.43 -24.87
C ILE A 108 -5.19 14.74 -25.91
N ASP A 109 -4.09 15.40 -26.28
CA ASP A 109 -3.09 14.77 -27.13
C ASP A 109 -2.22 13.80 -26.30
N ILE A 110 -2.82 12.67 -25.94
CA ILE A 110 -2.20 11.61 -25.14
C ILE A 110 -1.01 11.00 -25.88
N LEU A 111 -0.99 11.09 -27.22
CA LEU A 111 0.12 10.63 -28.04
C LEU A 111 1.32 11.57 -27.89
N ALA A 112 1.11 12.89 -28.00
CA ALA A 112 2.17 13.86 -27.74
C ALA A 112 2.69 13.80 -26.29
N GLU A 113 1.79 13.62 -25.31
CA GLU A 113 2.19 13.41 -23.91
C GLU A 113 2.96 12.08 -23.76
N HIS A 114 2.48 10.98 -24.36
CA HIS A 114 3.19 9.71 -24.30
C HIS A 114 4.56 9.79 -24.97
N GLU A 115 4.68 10.41 -26.14
CA GLU A 115 5.95 10.57 -26.85
C GLU A 115 6.95 11.43 -26.06
N GLY A 116 6.48 12.46 -25.36
CA GLY A 116 7.30 13.26 -24.43
C GLY A 116 7.73 12.51 -23.17
N ILE A 117 6.97 11.48 -22.76
CA ILE A 117 7.22 10.66 -21.56
C ILE A 117 7.87 9.30 -21.91
N SER A 118 7.91 8.92 -23.19
CA SER A 118 8.38 7.61 -23.65
C SER A 118 9.87 7.47 -23.41
N CYS A 119 10.22 6.96 -22.23
CA CYS A 119 11.56 6.50 -21.92
C CYS A 119 11.90 5.36 -22.89
N LYS A 120 13.14 5.36 -23.40
CA LYS A 120 13.71 4.21 -24.13
C LYS A 120 13.43 2.92 -23.36
N ALA A 121 13.22 1.81 -24.08
CA ALA A 121 13.12 0.49 -23.48
C ALA A 121 14.28 0.29 -22.50
N SER A 122 13.95 0.21 -21.21
CA SER A 122 14.90 -0.04 -20.13
C SER A 122 14.72 -1.47 -19.68
N ASP A 123 15.83 -2.18 -19.48
CA ASP A 123 15.81 -3.55 -18.94
C ASP A 123 15.54 -3.57 -17.42
N VAL A 124 15.56 -2.40 -16.77
CA VAL A 124 15.40 -2.19 -15.33
C VAL A 124 14.32 -1.17 -15.06
N VAL A 125 13.53 -1.40 -14.00
CA VAL A 125 12.52 -0.47 -13.49
C VAL A 125 13.00 0.19 -12.20
N THR A 126 12.71 1.48 -12.04
CA THR A 126 13.02 2.23 -10.81
C THR A 126 11.88 2.07 -9.81
N VAL A 127 12.18 1.51 -8.65
CA VAL A 127 11.18 1.07 -7.66
C VAL A 127 11.38 1.82 -6.35
N LEU A 128 10.30 2.37 -5.79
CA LEU A 128 10.24 2.84 -4.41
C LEU A 128 9.45 1.83 -3.57
N ASP A 129 10.13 1.17 -2.63
CA ASP A 129 9.50 0.25 -1.68
C ASP A 129 9.31 0.96 -0.33
N VAL A 130 8.05 1.27 0.02
CA VAL A 130 7.70 2.09 1.19
C VAL A 130 7.20 1.21 2.32
N GLY A 131 7.77 1.39 3.51
CA GLY A 131 7.57 0.46 4.63
C GLY A 131 8.29 -0.86 4.37
N SER A 132 9.45 -0.78 3.72
CA SER A 132 10.19 -1.95 3.23
C SER A 132 10.66 -2.86 4.36
N CYS A 133 10.96 -2.28 5.53
CA CYS A 133 11.56 -2.90 6.72
C CYS A 133 12.94 -3.53 6.49
N TYR A 134 13.09 -4.43 5.51
CA TYR A 134 14.30 -5.24 5.28
C TYR A 134 14.70 -5.41 3.80
N ASN A 135 14.13 -4.64 2.88
CA ASN A 135 14.43 -4.64 1.44
C ASN A 135 14.31 -6.02 0.76
N PRO A 136 13.10 -6.62 0.71
CA PRO A 136 12.89 -7.93 0.09
C PRO A 136 13.12 -7.91 -1.44
N PHE A 137 13.10 -6.73 -2.08
CA PHE A 137 13.16 -6.62 -3.54
C PHE A 137 14.57 -6.43 -4.12
N LYS A 138 15.59 -6.25 -3.28
CA LYS A 138 16.97 -5.94 -3.73
C LYS A 138 17.61 -6.98 -4.67
N ASN A 139 17.18 -8.23 -4.58
CA ASN A 139 17.79 -9.34 -5.32
C ASN A 139 17.13 -9.57 -6.68
N PHE A 140 16.12 -8.79 -7.07
CA PHE A 140 15.50 -8.90 -8.38
C PHE A 140 16.28 -8.06 -9.40
N PRO A 141 16.93 -8.67 -10.40
CA PRO A 141 17.92 -7.99 -11.26
C PRO A 141 17.32 -6.90 -12.15
N ARG A 142 16.01 -6.96 -12.39
CA ARG A 142 15.28 -5.95 -13.17
C ARG A 142 14.82 -4.77 -12.32
N PHE A 143 15.11 -4.74 -11.01
CA PHE A 143 14.62 -3.71 -10.11
C PHE A 143 15.78 -2.87 -9.57
N ASN A 144 15.73 -1.56 -9.80
CA ASN A 144 16.56 -0.59 -9.11
C ASN A 144 15.76 -0.03 -7.92
N VAL A 145 15.99 -0.60 -6.74
CA VAL A 145 15.14 -0.38 -5.55
C VAL A 145 15.70 0.72 -4.66
N VAL A 146 14.89 1.74 -4.39
CA VAL A 146 15.02 2.63 -3.23
C VAL A 146 14.07 2.12 -2.15
N ALA A 147 14.62 1.52 -1.10
CA ALA A 147 13.83 1.01 0.02
C ALA A 147 13.81 2.02 1.16
N VAL A 148 12.63 2.33 1.68
CA VAL A 148 12.44 3.29 2.77
C VAL A 148 11.53 2.76 3.86
N ASP A 149 11.82 3.10 5.11
CA ASP A 149 11.01 2.75 6.28
C ASP A 149 11.17 3.79 7.38
N ILE A 150 10.17 3.96 8.25
CA ILE A 150 10.28 4.84 9.42
C ILE A 150 11.30 4.30 10.44
N ALA A 151 11.48 2.98 10.49
CA ALA A 151 12.45 2.32 11.37
C ALA A 151 13.06 1.08 10.70
N PRO A 152 14.08 1.27 9.84
CA PRO A 152 14.76 0.19 9.13
C PRO A 152 15.22 -0.97 10.03
N ALA A 153 14.99 -2.21 9.60
CA ALA A 153 15.53 -3.43 10.23
C ALA A 153 16.81 -3.96 9.54
N SER A 154 17.22 -3.32 8.44
CA SER A 154 18.46 -3.61 7.70
C SER A 154 19.11 -2.32 7.21
N SER A 155 20.43 -2.37 6.98
CA SER A 155 21.24 -1.19 6.63
C SER A 155 21.05 -0.69 5.19
N ASP A 156 20.42 -1.49 4.34
CA ASP A 156 20.09 -1.22 2.94
C ASP A 156 18.66 -0.67 2.76
N VAL A 157 18.05 -0.21 3.86
CA VAL A 157 16.76 0.51 3.89
C VAL A 157 17.01 1.86 4.54
N HIS A 158 16.58 2.94 3.88
CA HIS A 158 16.77 4.29 4.36
C HIS A 158 15.66 4.68 5.36
N GLU A 159 16.03 5.38 6.43
CA GLU A 159 15.06 5.96 7.36
C GLU A 159 14.29 7.09 6.66
N CYS A 160 12.95 7.03 6.67
CA CYS A 160 12.06 7.99 6.04
C CYS A 160 10.66 7.94 6.67
N ASP A 161 10.17 9.07 7.16
CA ASP A 161 8.75 9.23 7.46
C ASP A 161 8.00 9.56 6.16
N PHE A 162 7.51 8.53 5.47
CA PHE A 162 6.82 8.71 4.19
C PHE A 162 5.54 9.55 4.29
N LEU A 163 4.90 9.60 5.46
CA LEU A 163 3.71 10.43 5.65
C LEU A 163 4.07 11.93 5.57
N ASN A 164 5.25 12.31 6.06
CA ASN A 164 5.71 13.69 6.15
C ASN A 164 6.83 14.06 5.16
N VAL A 165 7.34 13.11 4.37
CA VAL A 165 8.41 13.36 3.39
C VAL A 165 8.01 14.42 2.37
N GLU A 166 8.89 15.39 2.11
CA GLU A 166 8.62 16.45 1.14
C GLU A 166 8.71 15.92 -0.29
N LEU A 167 7.83 16.38 -1.17
CA LEU A 167 7.94 16.09 -2.61
C LEU A 167 8.52 17.29 -3.33
N ARG A 168 9.61 17.09 -4.06
CA ARG A 168 10.34 18.16 -4.76
C ARG A 168 10.33 17.95 -6.26
N GLU A 169 10.25 19.06 -6.98
CA GLU A 169 10.52 19.10 -8.43
C GLU A 169 12.00 19.40 -8.66
N GLY A 170 12.59 18.80 -9.70
CA GLY A 170 14.00 19.01 -10.04
C GLY A 170 14.99 18.12 -9.27
N GLU A 171 16.27 18.49 -9.33
CA GLU A 171 17.33 17.79 -8.59
C GLU A 171 17.45 18.34 -7.17
N CYS A 172 17.52 17.45 -6.19
CA CYS A 172 17.79 17.79 -4.80
C CYS A 172 18.48 16.62 -4.11
N ASN A 173 19.28 16.91 -3.08
CA ASN A 173 19.79 15.87 -2.19
C ASN A 173 18.60 15.35 -1.34
N PRO A 174 18.23 14.07 -1.43
CA PRO A 174 17.10 13.54 -0.67
C PRO A 174 17.42 13.40 0.84
N PHE A 175 18.70 13.43 1.21
CA PHE A 175 19.18 13.14 2.57
C PHE A 175 19.36 14.39 3.44
N ASN A 176 19.02 14.28 4.72
CA ASN A 176 19.41 15.23 5.76
C ASN A 176 20.81 14.92 6.34
N SER A 177 21.24 15.70 7.34
CA SER A 177 22.53 15.53 8.03
C SER A 177 22.71 14.17 8.72
N ASP A 178 21.60 13.52 9.08
CA ASP A 178 21.57 12.24 9.78
C ASP A 178 21.50 11.05 8.81
N GLY A 179 21.52 11.30 7.49
CA GLY A 179 21.39 10.26 6.46
C GLY A 179 19.96 9.76 6.24
N LYS A 180 18.95 10.46 6.78
CA LYS A 180 17.53 10.15 6.59
C LYS A 180 17.01 10.79 5.31
N ILE A 181 16.11 10.11 4.61
CA ILE A 181 15.41 10.70 3.46
C ILE A 181 14.31 11.63 3.98
N THR A 182 14.42 12.92 3.67
CA THR A 182 13.43 13.95 4.03
C THR A 182 12.74 14.54 2.81
N SER A 183 13.25 14.28 1.60
CA SER A 183 12.59 14.64 0.36
C SER A 183 12.73 13.57 -0.72
N LEU A 184 11.72 13.48 -1.57
CA LEU A 184 11.69 12.58 -2.73
C LEU A 184 11.33 13.38 -3.99
N LYS A 185 11.95 13.01 -5.11
CA LYS A 185 11.72 13.65 -6.39
C LYS A 185 10.36 13.21 -6.96
N ALA A 186 9.55 14.17 -7.40
CA ALA A 186 8.29 13.89 -8.09
C ALA A 186 8.56 13.25 -9.47
N ALA A 187 7.62 12.41 -9.92
CA ALA A 187 7.66 11.74 -11.23
C ALA A 187 9.01 11.06 -11.54
N SER A 188 9.59 10.34 -10.57
CA SER A 188 10.90 9.68 -10.72
C SER A 188 10.88 8.16 -10.58
N TYR A 189 9.74 7.56 -10.25
CA TYR A 189 9.62 6.12 -10.03
C TYR A 189 8.69 5.47 -11.04
N ASP A 190 9.10 4.32 -11.59
CA ASP A 190 8.25 3.46 -12.42
C ASP A 190 7.24 2.71 -11.56
N VAL A 191 7.67 2.30 -10.36
CA VAL A 191 6.86 1.53 -9.40
C VAL A 191 6.95 2.14 -8.01
N VAL A 192 5.81 2.24 -7.34
CA VAL A 192 5.73 2.45 -5.90
C VAL A 192 5.04 1.24 -5.28
N ILE A 193 5.60 0.68 -4.21
CA ILE A 193 5.08 -0.52 -3.54
C ILE A 193 4.61 -0.16 -2.13
N PHE A 194 3.36 -0.47 -1.84
CA PHE A 194 2.77 -0.50 -0.50
C PHE A 194 2.41 -1.94 -0.14
N SER A 195 3.32 -2.65 0.53
CA SER A 195 3.07 -4.03 0.96
C SER A 195 2.82 -4.08 2.47
N LEU A 196 1.54 -4.21 2.85
CA LEU A 196 1.04 -4.20 4.23
C LEU A 196 1.29 -2.87 4.97
N LEU A 197 1.53 -1.80 4.21
CA LEU A 197 1.85 -0.48 4.73
C LEU A 197 0.59 0.25 5.23
N LEU A 198 -0.50 0.21 4.47
CA LEU A 198 -1.65 1.09 4.70
C LEU A 198 -2.32 0.81 6.06
N GLU A 199 -2.26 -0.44 6.54
CA GLU A 199 -2.82 -0.86 7.82
C GLU A 199 -2.08 -0.23 8.99
N TYR A 200 -0.82 0.16 8.80
CA TYR A 200 -0.03 0.80 9.84
C TYR A 200 -0.61 2.15 10.26
N PHE A 201 -1.13 2.92 9.30
CA PHE A 201 -1.64 4.26 9.58
C PHE A 201 -2.96 4.21 10.34
N PRO A 202 -3.15 5.05 11.36
CA PRO A 202 -4.34 4.97 12.19
C PRO A 202 -5.60 5.53 11.51
N THR A 203 -5.50 6.48 10.57
CA THR A 203 -6.68 7.11 9.94
C THR A 203 -6.72 6.99 8.41
N SER A 204 -7.92 7.10 7.85
CA SER A 204 -8.15 7.05 6.40
C SER A 204 -7.48 8.22 5.67
N LYS A 205 -7.46 9.40 6.31
CA LYS A 205 -6.78 10.59 5.79
C LYS A 205 -5.28 10.35 5.62
N GLN A 206 -4.61 9.74 6.60
CA GLN A 206 -3.17 9.42 6.48
C GLN A 206 -2.88 8.38 5.39
N ARG A 207 -3.72 7.34 5.28
CA ARG A 207 -3.64 6.36 4.17
C ARG A 207 -3.80 7.05 2.82
N TYR A 208 -4.77 7.96 2.70
CA TYR A 208 -5.00 8.74 1.49
C TYR A 208 -3.81 9.65 1.15
N ILE A 209 -3.21 10.34 2.14
CA ILE A 209 -2.01 11.17 1.94
C ILE A 209 -0.87 10.33 1.35
N CYS A 210 -0.64 9.12 1.87
CA CYS A 210 0.38 8.22 1.34
C CYS A 210 0.10 7.86 -0.13
N CYS A 211 -1.14 7.51 -0.46
CA CYS A 211 -1.55 7.23 -1.83
C CYS A 211 -1.41 8.45 -2.76
N SER A 212 -1.73 9.66 -2.28
CA SER A 212 -1.54 10.90 -3.03
C SER A 212 -0.05 11.14 -3.32
N LYS A 213 0.83 10.93 -2.34
CA LYS A 213 2.28 11.03 -2.54
C LYS A 213 2.78 10.00 -3.54
N ALA A 214 2.38 8.75 -3.42
CA ALA A 214 2.72 7.71 -4.40
C ALA A 214 2.32 8.11 -5.82
N SER A 215 1.12 8.67 -5.99
CA SER A 215 0.64 9.17 -7.29
C SER A 215 1.51 10.29 -7.89
N LYS A 216 2.10 11.14 -7.05
CA LYS A 216 2.98 12.25 -7.45
C LYS A 216 4.42 11.80 -7.69
N LEU A 217 4.86 10.72 -7.03
CA LEU A 217 6.17 10.11 -7.19
C LEU A 217 6.27 9.26 -8.45
N LEU A 218 5.15 8.67 -8.89
CA LEU A 218 5.09 7.87 -10.10
C LEU A 218 5.25 8.72 -11.36
N VAL A 219 6.05 8.22 -12.30
CA VAL A 219 6.03 8.71 -13.70
C VAL A 219 4.63 8.46 -14.30
N PRO A 220 4.15 9.28 -15.24
CA PRO A 220 2.97 8.91 -16.01
C PRO A 220 3.29 7.64 -16.80
N GLY A 221 2.50 6.59 -16.65
CA GLY A 221 2.99 5.26 -17.09
C GLY A 221 3.18 4.27 -15.95
N GLY A 222 3.60 4.78 -14.80
CA GLY A 222 4.00 3.97 -13.65
C GLY A 222 2.84 3.30 -12.94
N ILE A 223 3.17 2.38 -12.03
CA ILE A 223 2.21 1.59 -11.28
C ILE A 223 2.44 1.67 -9.76
N LEU A 224 1.34 1.80 -9.01
CA LEU A 224 1.28 1.61 -7.57
C LEU A 224 0.80 0.19 -7.29
N CYS A 225 1.64 -0.62 -6.67
CA CYS A 225 1.30 -1.96 -6.19
C CYS A 225 0.86 -1.87 -4.73
N ILE A 226 -0.36 -2.29 -4.42
CA ILE A 226 -0.90 -2.34 -3.05
C ILE A 226 -1.22 -3.78 -2.70
N VAL A 227 -0.61 -4.26 -1.62
CA VAL A 227 -0.96 -5.53 -0.98
C VAL A 227 -1.43 -5.20 0.43
N THR A 228 -2.69 -5.49 0.72
CA THR A 228 -3.36 -5.21 2.02
C THR A 228 -3.92 -6.53 2.55
N PRO A 229 -3.84 -6.79 3.86
CA PRO A 229 -4.32 -8.03 4.40
C PRO A 229 -5.84 -8.05 4.52
N ASP A 230 -6.40 -9.24 4.41
CA ASP A 230 -7.83 -9.48 4.49
C ASP A 230 -8.11 -10.91 4.96
N SER A 231 -8.61 -11.07 6.18
CA SER A 231 -8.98 -12.37 6.77
C SER A 231 -10.37 -12.85 6.36
N LYS A 232 -11.16 -12.06 5.62
CA LYS A 232 -12.54 -12.42 5.26
C LYS A 232 -12.64 -12.98 3.84
N HIS A 233 -13.78 -13.63 3.57
CA HIS A 233 -14.13 -14.06 2.22
C HIS A 233 -14.17 -12.86 1.24
N ALA A 234 -13.84 -13.11 -0.03
CA ALA A 234 -13.62 -12.11 -1.08
C ALA A 234 -14.69 -11.02 -1.22
N THR A 235 -15.94 -11.33 -0.88
CA THR A 235 -17.09 -10.42 -1.02
C THR A 235 -17.34 -9.55 0.21
N ALA A 236 -16.84 -9.94 1.39
CA ALA A 236 -17.12 -9.25 2.65
C ALA A 236 -16.63 -7.80 2.65
N ASN A 237 -15.47 -7.56 2.01
CA ASN A 237 -14.83 -6.24 1.95
C ASN A 237 -14.93 -5.59 0.56
N ALA A 238 -15.79 -6.09 -0.34
CA ALA A 238 -15.94 -5.55 -1.69
C ALA A 238 -16.37 -4.07 -1.70
N GLY A 239 -17.19 -3.64 -0.72
CA GLY A 239 -17.56 -2.25 -0.54
C GLY A 239 -16.37 -1.35 -0.18
N ILE A 240 -15.45 -1.84 0.66
CA ILE A 240 -14.22 -1.13 1.03
C ILE A 240 -13.31 -1.00 -0.19
N MET A 241 -13.07 -2.09 -0.92
CA MET A 241 -12.25 -2.07 -2.13
C MET A 241 -12.81 -1.15 -3.22
N LYS A 242 -14.14 -0.97 -3.27
CA LYS A 242 -14.77 0.04 -4.14
C LYS A 242 -14.46 1.47 -3.69
N LYS A 243 -14.55 1.76 -2.39
CA LYS A 243 -14.19 3.08 -1.83
C LYS A 243 -12.74 3.43 -2.14
N TRP A 244 -11.81 2.48 -1.97
CA TRP A 244 -10.40 2.67 -2.32
C TRP A 244 -10.20 2.99 -3.79
N ARG A 245 -10.91 2.26 -4.68
CA ARG A 245 -10.87 2.54 -6.12
C ARG A 245 -11.31 3.97 -6.44
N TYR A 246 -12.27 4.52 -5.71
CA TYR A 246 -12.74 5.90 -5.91
C TYR A 246 -11.75 6.93 -5.37
N ALA A 247 -11.23 6.72 -4.16
CA ALA A 247 -10.15 7.55 -3.61
C ALA A 247 -8.95 7.61 -4.55
N LEU A 248 -8.45 6.47 -4.99
CA LEU A 248 -7.27 6.41 -5.86
C LEU A 248 -7.54 7.00 -7.26
N ALA A 249 -8.75 6.83 -7.81
CA ALA A 249 -9.12 7.47 -9.06
C ALA A 249 -9.11 9.01 -8.95
N SER A 250 -9.47 9.57 -7.78
CA SER A 250 -9.37 11.03 -7.56
C SER A 250 -7.93 11.55 -7.60
N GLU A 251 -6.95 10.70 -7.30
CA GLU A 251 -5.52 11.00 -7.34
C GLU A 251 -4.86 10.73 -8.70
N GLY A 252 -5.61 10.34 -9.74
CA GLY A 252 -5.02 10.00 -11.04
C GLY A 252 -4.59 8.55 -11.20
N LEU A 253 -5.07 7.65 -10.33
CA LEU A 253 -4.70 6.23 -10.32
C LEU A 253 -5.89 5.34 -10.70
N LEU A 254 -5.78 4.61 -11.81
CA LEU A 254 -6.82 3.66 -12.24
C LEU A 254 -6.39 2.21 -12.00
N ARG A 255 -7.25 1.42 -11.35
CA ARG A 255 -6.97 0.01 -11.11
C ARG A 255 -6.90 -0.76 -12.42
N ILE A 256 -5.78 -1.45 -12.67
CA ILE A 256 -5.57 -2.31 -13.83
C ILE A 256 -5.57 -3.79 -13.47
N GLU A 257 -5.22 -4.15 -12.24
CA GLU A 257 -5.24 -5.53 -11.74
C GLU A 257 -5.81 -5.62 -10.33
N TYR A 258 -6.44 -6.76 -10.04
CA TYR A 258 -6.97 -7.09 -8.72
C TYR A 258 -6.98 -8.61 -8.57
N ASP A 259 -6.28 -9.10 -7.54
CA ASP A 259 -6.32 -10.49 -7.11
C ASP A 259 -6.73 -10.56 -5.63
N LYS A 260 -7.54 -11.56 -5.30
CA LYS A 260 -7.86 -11.91 -3.92
C LYS A 260 -7.18 -13.24 -3.60
N LEU A 261 -6.10 -13.17 -2.83
CA LEU A 261 -5.44 -14.32 -2.23
C LEU A 261 -6.09 -14.64 -0.87
N PRO A 262 -5.87 -15.84 -0.29
CA PRO A 262 -6.56 -16.26 0.94
C PRO A 262 -6.60 -15.19 2.03
N HIS A 263 -5.45 -14.55 2.31
CA HIS A 263 -5.30 -13.56 3.38
C HIS A 263 -4.95 -12.15 2.88
N LEU A 264 -5.02 -11.89 1.56
CA LEU A 264 -4.58 -10.62 0.96
C LEU A 264 -5.51 -10.15 -0.16
N HIS A 265 -5.78 -8.84 -0.20
CA HIS A 265 -6.11 -8.19 -1.46
C HIS A 265 -4.84 -7.63 -2.09
N CYS A 266 -4.63 -7.96 -3.36
CA CYS A 266 -3.50 -7.52 -4.14
C CYS A 266 -4.02 -6.70 -5.32
N MET A 267 -3.50 -5.49 -5.50
CA MET A 267 -4.00 -4.53 -6.47
C MET A 267 -2.86 -3.82 -7.18
N VAL A 268 -3.05 -3.57 -8.47
CA VAL A 268 -2.16 -2.70 -9.25
C VAL A 268 -2.98 -1.53 -9.78
N PHE A 269 -2.53 -0.33 -9.47
CA PHE A 269 -3.09 0.91 -9.97
C PHE A 269 -2.10 1.58 -10.89
N ARG A 270 -2.57 1.99 -12.06
CA ARG A 270 -1.79 2.68 -13.06
C ARG A 270 -1.95 4.19 -12.91
N LYS A 271 -0.84 4.93 -12.90
CA LYS A 271 -0.84 6.39 -13.01
C LYS A 271 -1.24 6.80 -14.42
N CYS A 272 -2.42 7.43 -14.52
CA CYS A 272 -2.92 7.93 -15.79
C CYS A 272 -1.93 8.91 -16.41
N ILE A 273 -1.82 8.88 -17.74
CA ILE A 273 -1.03 9.87 -18.49
C ILE A 273 -1.53 11.28 -18.16
N HIS A 274 -2.86 11.46 -18.13
CA HIS A 274 -3.48 12.72 -17.75
C HIS A 274 -4.56 12.53 -16.67
N SER A 275 -4.54 13.41 -15.65
CA SER A 275 -5.42 13.30 -14.47
C SER A 275 -6.92 13.50 -14.76
N SER A 276 -7.27 14.20 -15.84
CA SER A 276 -8.68 14.38 -16.21
C SER A 276 -9.37 13.05 -16.60
N LEU A 277 -8.62 12.08 -17.12
CA LEU A 277 -9.15 10.76 -17.47
C LEU A 277 -9.71 10.05 -16.24
N SER A 278 -8.93 9.97 -15.16
CA SER A 278 -9.37 9.30 -13.94
C SER A 278 -10.54 10.03 -13.28
N ARG A 279 -10.57 11.38 -13.35
CA ARG A 279 -11.69 12.20 -12.88
C ARG A 279 -12.98 11.90 -13.66
N GLN A 280 -12.93 11.88 -14.98
CA GLN A 280 -14.10 11.55 -15.81
C GLN A 280 -14.57 10.11 -15.57
N TRP A 281 -13.63 9.17 -15.46
CA TRP A 281 -13.94 7.80 -15.11
C TRP A 281 -14.66 7.72 -13.75
N LEU A 282 -14.15 8.42 -12.73
CA LEU A 282 -14.76 8.48 -11.40
C LEU A 282 -16.17 9.07 -11.44
N SER A 283 -16.36 10.22 -12.10
CA SER A 283 -17.67 10.85 -12.26
C SER A 283 -18.67 9.91 -12.95
N SER A 284 -18.24 9.21 -14.00
CA SER A 284 -19.06 8.22 -14.69
C SER A 284 -19.48 7.06 -13.78
N MET A 285 -18.57 6.56 -12.94
CA MET A 285 -18.87 5.50 -11.98
C MET A 285 -19.84 5.94 -10.89
N ILE A 286 -19.65 7.14 -10.33
CA ILE A 286 -20.54 7.69 -9.30
C ILE A 286 -21.96 7.87 -9.86
N LEU A 287 -22.09 8.42 -11.07
CA LEU A 287 -23.38 8.57 -11.75
C LEU A 287 -24.06 7.21 -11.98
N SER A 288 -23.31 6.20 -12.42
CA SER A 288 -23.81 4.83 -12.60
C SER A 288 -24.29 4.23 -11.28
N ASP A 289 -23.54 4.41 -10.20
CA ASP A 289 -23.93 3.96 -8.87
C ASP A 289 -25.22 4.61 -8.40
N THR A 290 -25.32 5.94 -8.52
CA THR A 290 -26.48 6.71 -8.09
C THR A 290 -27.74 6.25 -8.83
N LYS A 291 -27.64 6.01 -10.14
CA LYS A 291 -28.74 5.43 -10.93
C LYS A 291 -29.18 4.04 -10.45
N ASN A 292 -28.25 3.26 -9.90
CA ASN A 292 -28.51 1.93 -9.35
C ASN A 292 -28.87 1.97 -7.85
N GLY A 293 -29.20 3.15 -7.29
CA GLY A 293 -29.54 3.31 -5.88
C GLY A 293 -28.36 3.10 -4.92
N LYS A 294 -27.13 3.06 -5.43
CA LYS A 294 -25.90 2.97 -4.63
C LYS A 294 -25.31 4.36 -4.47
N SER A 295 -24.86 4.68 -3.26
CA SER A 295 -24.15 5.93 -2.97
C SER A 295 -22.86 5.60 -2.24
N VAL A 296 -21.78 6.27 -2.64
CA VAL A 296 -20.53 6.31 -1.88
C VAL A 296 -20.44 7.71 -1.30
N SER A 297 -20.61 7.81 0.03
CA SER A 297 -20.51 9.07 0.76
C SER A 297 -19.08 9.31 1.27
N GLY A 298 -18.73 10.58 1.41
CA GLY A 298 -17.46 11.05 1.97
C GLY A 298 -16.52 11.68 0.94
N SER A 299 -15.61 12.54 1.41
CA SER A 299 -14.49 13.05 0.62
C SER A 299 -13.50 11.92 0.31
N PRO A 300 -12.65 12.03 -0.75
CA PRO A 300 -11.69 10.98 -1.09
C PRO A 300 -10.80 10.50 0.08
N GLU A 301 -10.37 11.43 0.95
CA GLU A 301 -9.61 11.13 2.17
C GLU A 301 -10.39 10.26 3.18
N GLN A 302 -11.72 10.28 3.15
CA GLN A 302 -12.59 9.46 3.99
C GLN A 302 -12.87 8.08 3.38
N LEU A 303 -12.40 7.80 2.17
CA LEU A 303 -12.70 6.56 1.44
C LEU A 303 -11.61 5.49 1.56
N MET A 304 -10.38 5.87 1.95
CA MET A 304 -9.28 4.93 2.22
C MET A 304 -9.47 4.25 3.59
N VAL A 305 -10.61 3.57 3.78
CA VAL A 305 -10.99 2.93 5.05
C VAL A 305 -10.55 1.48 5.13
N ILE A 306 -10.28 0.98 6.33
CA ILE A 306 -10.02 -0.44 6.61
C ILE A 306 -11.10 -0.98 7.55
N PRO A 307 -11.29 -2.31 7.66
CA PRO A 307 -12.27 -2.89 8.58
C PRO A 307 -12.12 -2.38 10.02
N GLN A 308 -10.88 -2.13 10.46
CA GLN A 308 -10.57 -1.68 11.82
C GLN A 308 -11.05 -0.26 12.14
N ASP A 309 -11.35 0.56 11.13
CA ASP A 309 -11.91 1.91 11.35
C ASP A 309 -13.31 1.87 11.95
N TYR A 310 -14.02 0.75 11.77
CA TYR A 310 -15.39 0.57 12.27
C TYR A 310 -15.43 -0.02 13.69
N HIS A 311 -14.28 -0.34 14.29
CA HIS A 311 -14.23 -0.86 15.66
C HIS A 311 -14.36 0.27 16.71
N SER A 312 -15.28 0.07 17.68
CA SER A 312 -15.35 0.85 18.90
C SER A 312 -14.42 0.25 19.96
N TYR A 313 -13.27 0.89 20.21
CA TYR A 313 -12.37 0.51 21.31
C TYR A 313 -12.85 1.01 22.68
N ALA A 314 -14.11 1.46 22.78
CA ALA A 314 -14.63 2.18 23.95
C ALA A 314 -15.07 1.27 25.11
N GLU A 315 -14.97 -0.05 24.98
CA GLU A 315 -15.39 -1.02 26.01
C GLU A 315 -14.23 -1.72 26.73
N GLU A 316 -12.98 -1.28 26.53
CA GLU A 316 -11.77 -1.93 27.08
C GLU A 316 -11.19 -1.25 28.34
N GLU A 317 -11.80 -0.19 28.88
CA GLU A 317 -11.24 0.59 30.00
C GLU A 317 -11.68 0.17 31.42
N ASP A 318 -12.56 -0.84 31.60
CA ASP A 318 -12.97 -1.31 32.93
C ASP A 318 -12.59 -2.78 33.20
N GLY A 319 -11.45 -2.96 33.89
CA GLY A 319 -11.19 -4.08 34.81
C GLY A 319 -10.89 -5.45 34.22
N PHE A 320 -9.69 -5.98 34.54
CA PHE A 320 -9.29 -7.40 34.54
C PHE A 320 -10.19 -8.37 33.76
N TYR A 321 -9.86 -8.62 32.49
CA TYR A 321 -10.47 -9.70 31.73
C TYR A 321 -9.45 -10.57 31.01
N VAL A 322 -9.57 -11.88 31.25
CA VAL A 322 -8.95 -12.97 30.48
C VAL A 322 -9.68 -13.01 29.14
N PRO A 323 -9.01 -12.90 27.98
CA PRO A 323 -9.68 -12.70 26.70
C PRO A 323 -10.55 -13.91 26.33
N GLU A 324 -11.89 -13.80 26.48
CA GLU A 324 -12.81 -14.54 25.62
C GLU A 324 -12.77 -13.91 24.24
N VAL A 325 -12.21 -14.68 23.31
CA VAL A 325 -12.21 -14.41 21.88
C VAL A 325 -13.65 -14.40 21.38
N ARG A 326 -14.20 -13.22 21.05
CA ARG A 326 -15.35 -13.15 20.14
C ARG A 326 -14.83 -13.47 18.74
N ASP A 327 -15.55 -14.26 17.95
CA ASP A 327 -15.21 -14.61 16.55
C ASP A 327 -15.01 -13.37 15.63
N SER A 328 -15.41 -12.17 16.06
CA SER A 328 -15.16 -10.91 15.35
C SER A 328 -13.85 -10.21 15.72
N ASP A 329 -13.20 -10.65 16.80
CA ASP A 329 -11.94 -10.11 17.35
C ASP A 329 -10.71 -10.84 16.80
N GLU A 330 -10.84 -11.48 15.62
CA GLU A 330 -9.72 -11.94 14.77
C GLU A 330 -8.88 -10.73 14.34
N SER A 331 -8.11 -10.30 15.31
CA SER A 331 -7.36 -9.08 15.36
C SER A 331 -6.21 -9.12 14.37
N ILE A 332 -5.62 -7.96 14.10
CA ILE A 332 -4.42 -7.80 13.28
C ILE A 332 -3.33 -8.87 13.55
N ALA A 333 -3.22 -9.40 14.77
CA ALA A 333 -2.32 -10.50 15.09
C ALA A 333 -2.71 -11.81 14.40
N THR A 334 -3.99 -12.19 14.37
CA THR A 334 -4.50 -13.32 13.58
C THR A 334 -4.26 -13.08 12.10
N ILE A 335 -4.50 -11.85 11.63
CA ILE A 335 -4.24 -11.48 10.24
C ILE A 335 -2.76 -11.64 9.87
N PHE A 336 -1.82 -11.05 10.63
CA PHE A 336 -0.37 -11.19 10.40
C PHE A 336 0.15 -12.61 10.66
N ALA A 337 -0.49 -13.36 11.57
CA ALA A 337 -0.18 -14.77 11.81
C ALA A 337 -0.67 -15.67 10.67
N ASP A 338 -1.77 -15.30 10.00
CA ASP A 338 -2.38 -16.04 8.91
C ASP A 338 -1.87 -15.61 7.52
N LEU A 339 -1.21 -14.45 7.42
CA LEU A 339 -0.37 -14.09 6.28
C LEU A 339 0.65 -15.21 6.05
N PRO A 340 0.79 -15.69 4.80
CA PRO A 340 1.26 -17.04 4.48
C PRO A 340 1.43 -18.00 5.66
N THR A 341 0.32 -18.38 6.29
CA THR A 341 0.12 -19.74 6.76
C THR A 341 -1.15 -20.26 6.11
N LEU A 342 -0.96 -21.00 5.02
CA LEU A 342 -1.59 -22.28 4.71
C LEU A 342 -1.40 -22.65 3.25
#